data_AF-A0A2S6FIW8-F1
#
_entry.id   AF-A0A2S6FIW8-F1
#
_cell.length_a   1.000
_cell.length_b   1.000
_cell.length_c   1.000
_cell.angle_alpha   90.00
_cell.angle_beta   90.00
_cell.angle_gamma   90.00
#
_symmetry.space_group_name_H-M   'P 1'
#
loop_
_entity.id
_entity.type
_entity.pdbx_description
1 polymer ?
#
loop_
_entity_poly.entity_id
_entity_poly.type
_entity_poly.pdbx_seq_one_letter_code
_entity_poly.pdbx_strand_id
1 'polypeptide(L)'
;MSFFNRRGIFLQKLGPTVVDPDEVLVSMQFALKEEGWDEENSVATTSLLDSTTLIASSYDGGQSFSIGSVDKDIDGNGTINSDDKEKLLALAKAYAGIAKP
;
A
#
# COMPACT_ATOMS: atom_id res chain seq x y z
N MET A 1 -5.75 -15.87 -19.88
CA MET A 1 -5.50 -16.51 -18.58
C MET A 1 -5.60 -15.44 -17.51
N SER A 2 -6.44 -15.60 -16.47
CA SER A 2 -6.44 -14.68 -15.32
C SER A 2 -5.43 -15.19 -14.30
N PHE A 3 -4.45 -14.36 -13.95
CA PHE A 3 -3.62 -14.61 -12.78
C PHE A 3 -4.38 -14.08 -11.56
N PHE A 4 -4.85 -14.98 -10.70
CA PHE A 4 -5.33 -14.59 -9.37
C PHE A 4 -4.09 -14.37 -8.50
N ASN A 5 -3.67 -13.12 -8.37
CA ASN A 5 -2.51 -12.79 -7.55
C ASN A 5 -2.91 -12.95 -6.09
N ARG A 6 -2.39 -13.97 -5.40
CA ARG A 6 -2.56 -14.11 -3.95
C ARG A 6 -1.83 -13.00 -3.19
N ARG A 7 -0.88 -12.30 -3.83
CA ARG A 7 -0.28 -11.08 -3.29
C ARG A 7 -1.21 -9.90 -3.57
N GLY A 8 -1.80 -9.39 -2.50
CA GLY A 8 -2.64 -8.19 -2.50
C GLY A 8 -1.86 -6.96 -2.07
N ILE A 9 -2.41 -5.79 -2.39
CA ILE A 9 -1.98 -4.50 -1.84
C ILE A 9 -3.16 -3.95 -1.03
N PHE A 10 -2.94 -3.73 0.25
CA PHE A 10 -3.89 -3.09 1.16
C PHE A 10 -3.50 -1.62 1.29
N LEU A 11 -4.42 -0.75 0.91
CA LEU A 11 -4.19 0.70 0.89
C LEU A 11 -5.02 1.35 1.99
N GLN A 12 -4.40 2.24 2.76
CA GLN A 12 -5.08 3.03 3.78
C GLN A 12 -4.63 4.50 3.66
N LYS A 13 -5.60 5.40 3.58
CA LYS A 13 -5.37 6.84 3.61
C LYS A 13 -5.50 7.28 5.06
N LEU A 14 -4.49 7.96 5.57
CA LEU A 14 -4.53 8.61 6.86
C LEU A 14 -4.74 10.11 6.60
N GLY A 15 -5.74 10.67 7.29
CA GLY A 15 -6.08 12.07 7.18
C GLY A 15 -5.06 12.99 7.87
N PRO A 16 -5.21 14.31 7.67
CA PRO A 16 -4.29 15.29 8.22
C PRO A 16 -4.22 15.23 9.74
N THR A 17 -3.04 15.49 10.27
CA THR A 17 -2.85 15.64 11.71
C THR A 17 -3.21 17.05 12.16
N VAL A 18 -3.42 17.25 13.46
CA VAL A 18 -3.71 18.59 14.02
C VAL A 18 -2.55 19.57 13.81
N VAL A 19 -1.33 19.03 13.61
CA VAL A 19 -0.10 19.81 13.44
C VAL A 19 0.11 20.23 11.99
N ASP A 20 -0.32 19.42 11.03
CA ASP A 20 -0.23 19.74 9.61
C ASP A 20 -1.56 19.42 8.89
N PRO A 21 -2.39 20.45 8.61
CA PRO A 21 -3.68 20.27 7.96
C PRO A 21 -3.57 19.85 6.49
N ASP A 22 -2.39 20.00 5.86
CA ASP A 22 -2.14 19.62 4.47
C ASP A 22 -1.46 18.24 4.37
N GLU A 23 -1.21 17.58 5.51
CA GLU A 23 -0.64 16.24 5.55
C GLU A 23 -1.62 15.18 5.02
N VAL A 24 -1.14 14.37 4.08
CA VAL A 24 -1.83 13.18 3.60
C VAL A 24 -0.85 12.03 3.58
N LEU A 25 -1.13 10.99 4.36
CA LEU A 25 -0.34 9.76 4.34
C LEU A 25 -1.11 8.66 3.63
N VAL A 26 -0.40 7.88 2.83
CA VAL A 26 -0.92 6.65 2.24
C VAL A 26 -0.04 5.49 2.68
N SER A 27 -0.61 4.62 3.52
CA SER A 27 -0.02 3.34 3.90
C SER A 27 -0.35 2.30 2.84
N MET A 28 0.67 1.62 2.35
CA MET A 28 0.60 0.58 1.32
C MET A 28 1.22 -0.69 1.87
N GLN A 29 0.39 -1.69 2.18
CA GLN A 29 0.84 -2.97 2.69
C GLN A 29 0.74 -4.04 1.61
N PHE A 30 1.88 -4.56 1.20
CA PHE A 30 2.03 -5.66 0.25
C PHE A 30 2.10 -6.95 1.03
N ALA A 31 1.16 -7.88 0.83
CA ALA A 31 1.16 -9.13 1.56
C ALA A 31 0.55 -10.27 0.74
N LEU A 32 0.98 -11.49 1.03
CA LEU A 32 0.32 -12.70 0.56
C LEU A 32 -0.92 -12.93 1.42
N LYS A 33 -2.10 -12.83 0.82
CA LYS A 33 -3.37 -13.18 1.46
C LYS A 33 -3.50 -14.71 1.47
N GLU A 34 -3.55 -15.28 2.66
CA GLU A 34 -3.85 -16.70 2.88
C GLU A 34 -5.21 -16.83 3.55
N GLU A 35 -6.07 -17.67 2.97
CA GLU A 35 -7.37 -18.00 3.55
C GLU A 35 -7.26 -19.35 4.25
N GLY A 36 -7.74 -19.39 5.49
CA GLY A 36 -7.76 -20.58 6.33
C GLY A 36 -9.15 -20.84 6.89
N TRP A 37 -9.26 -21.89 7.69
CA TRP A 37 -10.48 -22.24 8.41
C TRP A 37 -10.14 -22.44 9.89
N ASP A 38 -10.87 -21.76 10.76
CA ASP A 38 -10.84 -21.99 12.20
C ASP A 38 -11.95 -22.98 12.56
N GLU A 39 -11.56 -24.21 12.89
CA GLU A 39 -12.50 -25.27 13.26
C GLU A 39 -13.22 -25.01 14.58
N GLU A 40 -12.57 -24.32 15.53
CA GLU A 40 -13.14 -24.05 16.86
C GLU A 40 -14.28 -23.04 16.78
N ASN A 41 -14.07 -21.99 15.98
CA ASN A 41 -15.05 -20.93 15.81
C ASN A 41 -15.95 -21.13 14.57
N SER A 42 -15.67 -22.15 13.74
CA SER A 42 -16.37 -22.43 12.48
C SER A 42 -16.45 -21.22 11.56
N VAL A 43 -15.34 -20.49 11.44
CA VAL A 43 -15.24 -19.28 10.61
C VAL A 43 -14.02 -19.34 9.69
N ALA A 44 -14.16 -18.72 8.51
CA ALA A 44 -13.03 -18.51 7.61
C ALA A 44 -12.07 -17.49 8.24
N THR A 45 -10.77 -17.78 8.20
CA THR A 45 -9.71 -16.87 8.66
C THR A 45 -8.94 -16.31 7.48
N THR A 46 -8.38 -15.12 7.66
CA THR A 46 -7.50 -14.49 6.67
C THR A 46 -6.21 -14.06 7.36
N SER A 47 -5.09 -14.52 6.84
CA SER A 47 -3.74 -14.18 7.29
C SER A 47 -3.00 -13.41 6.21
N LEU A 48 -2.23 -12.40 6.61
CA LEU A 48 -1.32 -11.66 5.73
C LEU A 48 0.11 -12.11 6.00
N LEU A 49 0.67 -12.91 5.09
CA LEU A 49 2.03 -13.42 5.17
C LEU A 49 2.99 -12.57 4.35
N ASP A 50 4.28 -12.58 4.71
CA ASP A 50 5.35 -11.88 3.95
C ASP A 50 5.01 -10.41 3.70
N SER A 51 4.55 -9.72 4.76
CA SER A 51 4.03 -8.36 4.62
C SER A 51 5.14 -7.31 4.59
N THR A 52 5.10 -6.41 3.63
CA THR A 52 5.94 -5.21 3.58
C THR A 52 5.04 -3.99 3.59
N THR A 53 5.29 -3.03 4.49
CA THR A 53 4.53 -1.79 4.57
C THR A 53 5.38 -0.62 4.12
N LEU A 54 4.82 0.20 3.25
CA LEU A 54 5.41 1.42 2.73
C LEU A 54 4.48 2.59 3.01
N ILE A 55 5.05 3.72 3.44
CA ILE A 55 4.28 4.93 3.71
C ILE A 55 4.74 6.02 2.75
N ALA A 56 3.80 6.54 1.97
CA ALA A 56 3.98 7.74 1.18
C ALA A 56 3.38 8.94 1.91
N SER A 57 4.14 10.01 2.05
CA SER A 57 3.73 11.25 2.72
C SER A 57 3.63 12.40 1.72
N SER A 58 2.56 13.15 1.83
CA SER A 58 2.31 14.43 1.16
C SER A 58 2.11 15.50 2.23
N TYR A 59 2.61 16.70 1.96
CA TYR A 59 2.46 17.90 2.80
C TYR A 59 1.92 19.08 1.96
N ASP A 60 1.24 18.76 0.87
CA ASP A 60 0.66 19.72 -0.08
C ASP A 60 -0.80 19.37 -0.43
N GLY A 61 -1.50 18.72 0.51
CA GLY A 61 -2.89 18.32 0.35
C GLY A 61 -3.09 17.12 -0.58
N GLY A 62 -2.05 16.30 -0.79
CA GLY A 62 -2.09 15.11 -1.65
C GLY A 62 -1.76 15.40 -3.12
N GLN A 63 -1.12 16.53 -3.45
CA GLN A 63 -0.74 16.87 -4.83
C GLN A 63 0.56 16.19 -5.25
N SER A 64 1.53 16.12 -4.35
CA SER A 64 2.79 15.39 -4.51
C SER A 64 3.05 14.50 -3.30
N PHE A 65 3.67 13.35 -3.57
CA PHE A 65 4.02 12.37 -2.55
C PHE A 65 5.51 12.11 -2.56
N SER A 66 6.02 11.79 -1.38
CA SER A 66 7.37 11.32 -1.15
C SER A 66 7.31 10.00 -0.41
N ILE A 67 8.25 9.11 -0.70
CA ILE A 67 8.44 7.84 -0.02
C ILE A 67 9.94 7.68 0.25
N GLY A 68 10.26 6.98 1.33
CA GLY A 68 11.63 6.62 1.70
C GLY A 68 12.29 5.69 0.68
N SER A 69 13.41 5.08 1.09
CA SER A 69 14.08 4.08 0.28
C SER A 69 13.16 2.89 0.02
N VAL A 70 13.13 2.43 -1.23
CA VAL A 70 12.41 1.22 -1.66
C VAL A 70 13.47 0.15 -1.89
N ASP A 71 13.38 -0.96 -1.17
CA ASP A 71 14.32 -2.08 -1.18
C ASP A 71 13.72 -3.35 -1.83
N LYS A 72 12.62 -3.17 -2.57
CA LYS A 72 11.86 -4.25 -3.20
C LYS A 72 11.52 -3.89 -4.64
N ASP A 73 11.65 -4.87 -5.52
CA ASP A 73 11.18 -4.79 -6.90
C ASP A 73 9.64 -4.90 -6.88
N ILE A 74 8.98 -3.81 -7.28
CA ILE A 74 7.52 -3.68 -7.17
C ILE A 74 6.83 -4.03 -8.48
N ASP A 75 7.49 -3.75 -9.61
CA ASP A 75 6.93 -3.99 -10.93
C ASP A 75 7.27 -5.37 -11.51
N GLY A 76 8.16 -6.11 -10.86
CA GLY A 76 8.57 -7.47 -11.23
C GLY A 76 9.57 -7.52 -12.38
N ASN A 77 10.29 -6.43 -12.66
CA ASN A 77 11.26 -6.36 -13.75
C ASN A 77 12.64 -6.96 -13.38
N GLY A 78 12.84 -7.35 -12.12
CA GLY A 78 14.07 -7.95 -11.60
C GLY A 78 15.13 -6.94 -11.13
N THR A 79 14.83 -5.65 -11.14
CA THR A 79 15.71 -4.56 -10.71
C THR A 79 14.99 -3.64 -9.73
N ILE A 80 15.70 -3.20 -8.69
CA ILE A 80 15.21 -2.20 -7.75
C ILE A 80 15.75 -0.86 -8.20
N ASN A 81 14.90 0.02 -8.72
CA ASN A 81 15.34 1.28 -9.31
C ASN A 81 14.35 2.44 -9.03
N SER A 82 14.61 3.60 -9.65
CA SER A 82 13.76 4.78 -9.52
C SER A 82 12.34 4.58 -10.03
N ASP A 83 12.15 3.69 -11.00
CA ASP A 83 10.86 3.47 -11.66
C ASP A 83 9.89 2.74 -10.72
N ASP A 84 10.39 1.84 -9.86
CA ASP A 84 9.61 1.23 -8.78
C ASP A 84 9.04 2.32 -7.85
N LYS A 85 9.89 3.29 -7.49
CA LYS A 85 9.51 4.41 -6.63
C LYS A 85 8.45 5.27 -7.31
N GLU A 86 8.62 5.61 -8.58
CA GLU A 86 7.64 6.41 -9.33
C GLU A 86 6.27 5.74 -9.39
N LYS A 87 6.23 4.41 -9.59
CA LYS A 87 4.98 3.64 -9.58
C LYS A 87 4.27 3.68 -8.23
N LEU A 88 5.01 3.54 -7.13
CA LEU A 88 4.47 3.64 -5.78
C LEU A 88 3.91 5.05 -5.50
N LEU A 89 4.60 6.10 -5.94
CA LEU A 89 4.13 7.48 -5.79
C LEU A 89 2.86 7.74 -6.61
N ALA A 90 2.80 7.22 -7.85
CA ALA A 90 1.62 7.31 -8.69
C ALA A 90 0.43 6.56 -8.05
N LEU A 91 0.67 5.38 -7.48
CA LEU A 91 -0.35 4.61 -6.77
C LEU A 91 -0.88 5.35 -5.54
N ALA A 92 0.02 5.89 -4.71
CA ALA A 92 -0.35 6.67 -3.53
C ALA A 92 -1.21 7.89 -3.91
N LYS A 93 -0.79 8.64 -4.93
CA LYS A 93 -1.53 9.79 -5.44
C LYS A 93 -2.92 9.41 -5.98
N ALA A 94 -3.00 8.36 -6.79
CA ALA A 94 -4.26 7.87 -7.33
C ALA A 94 -5.22 7.46 -6.20
N TYR A 95 -4.72 6.68 -5.24
CA TYR A 95 -5.51 6.22 -4.11
C TYR A 95 -5.97 7.37 -3.21
N ALA A 96 -5.08 8.33 -2.90
CA ALA A 96 -5.44 9.51 -2.11
C ALA A 96 -6.55 10.35 -2.75
N GLY A 97 -6.60 10.42 -4.09
CA GLY A 97 -7.65 11.11 -4.85
C GLY A 97 -8.98 10.34 -4.92
N ILE A 98 -8.95 9.00 -4.87
CA ILE A 98 -10.15 8.16 -4.90
C ILE A 98 -10.76 8.01 -3.51
N ALA A 99 -9.93 7.82 -2.49
CA ALA A 99 -10.35 7.65 -1.10
C ALA A 99 -10.84 9.00 -0.54
N LYS A 100 -12.17 9.17 -0.56
CA LYS A 100 -12.85 10.28 0.11
C LYS A 100 -12.88 10.01 1.63
N PRO A 101 -12.61 11.03 2.46
CA PRO A 101 -12.77 10.93 3.91
C PRO A 101 -14.22 10.65 4.32
#